data_AF-A0A9J7JGL5-F1
#
_entry.id   AF-A0A9J7JGL5-F1
#
_cell.length_a   1.000
_cell.length_b   1.000
_cell.length_c   1.000
_cell.angle_alpha   90.00
_cell.angle_beta   90.00
_cell.angle_gamma   90.00
#
_symmetry.space_group_name_H-M   'P 1'
#
loop_
_entity.id
_entity.type
_entity.pdbx_description
1 polymer ?
#
loop_
_entity_poly.entity_id
_entity_poly.type
_entity_poly.pdbx_seq_one_letter_code
_entity_poly.pdbx_strand_id
1 'polypeptide(L)'
;MRQHLQFMDHTLCLHTSSFSETLLRQLLRIMNRTPIGRHFGDVLQPAKPEYRVGEVVEVTFVGANPKNSAENQTHQTFLTVEKYEDSIGDWQILYNDASWETRFYWHKGTLGLSNATIEWYIPDTAQPGIYRIRYFGHNRKQELLKPAVILAFEGISSPFEVVTT
;
A
#
# COMPACT_ATOMS: atom_id res chain seq x y z
N MET A 1 49.33 -51.31 16.20
CA MET A 1 48.07 -52.07 16.07
C MET A 1 47.14 -51.66 17.20
N ARG A 2 45.86 -51.47 16.88
CA ARG A 2 44.71 -51.02 17.70
C ARG A 2 44.47 -49.50 17.79
N GLN A 3 43.36 -49.14 17.15
CA GLN A 3 42.60 -47.90 17.16
C GLN A 3 41.71 -47.80 18.42
N HIS A 4 40.93 -46.70 18.45
CA HIS A 4 39.69 -46.43 19.19
C HIS A 4 39.84 -45.82 20.60
N LEU A 5 39.10 -44.78 20.99
CA LEU A 5 38.15 -43.89 20.31
C LEU A 5 37.94 -42.70 21.27
N GLN A 6 38.18 -41.46 20.84
CA GLN A 6 37.62 -40.30 21.54
C GLN A 6 36.27 -39.99 20.88
N PHE A 7 35.19 -40.07 21.66
CA PHE A 7 33.88 -39.60 21.26
C PHE A 7 33.92 -38.06 21.19
N MET A 8 33.73 -37.50 19.99
CA MET A 8 33.42 -36.10 19.78
C MET A 8 31.90 -35.97 19.58
N ASP A 9 31.24 -35.21 20.45
CA ASP A 9 29.85 -34.78 20.25
C ASP A 9 29.79 -33.87 19.01
N HIS A 10 29.39 -34.45 17.88
CA HIS A 10 28.98 -33.69 16.71
C HIS A 10 27.49 -33.38 16.80
N THR A 11 27.14 -32.28 17.46
CA THR A 11 25.90 -31.58 17.17
C THR A 11 25.98 -31.10 15.73
N LEU A 12 25.34 -31.84 14.83
CA LEU A 12 25.17 -31.50 13.43
C LEU A 12 24.39 -30.18 13.36
N CYS A 13 25.11 -29.06 13.28
CA CYS A 13 24.52 -27.78 12.97
C CYS A 13 24.02 -27.87 11.52
N LEU A 14 22.73 -28.17 11.35
CA LEU A 14 22.05 -28.14 10.06
C LEU A 14 22.08 -26.69 9.56
N HIS A 15 23.11 -26.35 8.79
CA HIS A 15 23.11 -25.18 7.91
C HIS A 15 22.05 -25.42 6.83
N THR A 16 20.77 -25.19 7.16
CA THR A 16 19.72 -25.04 6.17
C THR A 16 20.10 -23.83 5.32
N SER A 17 20.33 -24.06 4.02
CA SER A 17 20.83 -23.02 3.12
C SER A 17 19.85 -21.85 3.05
N SER A 18 20.28 -20.68 3.53
CA SER A 18 19.54 -19.42 3.36
C SER A 18 19.24 -19.13 1.88
N PHE A 19 20.03 -19.71 0.98
CA PHE A 19 19.89 -19.62 -0.47
C PHE A 19 18.57 -20.22 -0.98
N SER A 20 18.11 -21.37 -0.45
CA SER A 20 16.88 -22.03 -0.91
C SER A 20 15.63 -21.25 -0.49
N GLU A 21 15.59 -20.75 0.75
CA GLU A 21 14.55 -19.85 1.27
C GLU A 21 14.44 -18.56 0.44
N THR A 22 15.57 -17.96 0.07
CA THR A 22 15.62 -16.72 -0.70
C THR A 22 15.14 -16.92 -2.15
N LEU A 23 15.51 -18.04 -2.77
CA LEU A 23 15.07 -18.40 -4.12
C LEU A 23 13.55 -18.66 -4.17
N LEU A 24 13.02 -19.39 -3.17
CA LEU A 24 11.58 -19.65 -3.04
C LEU A 24 10.77 -18.36 -2.81
N ARG A 25 11.29 -17.41 -2.02
CA ARG A 25 10.66 -16.09 -1.82
C ARG A 25 10.63 -15.23 -3.09
N GLN A 26 11.64 -15.33 -3.95
CA GLN A 26 11.65 -14.64 -5.25
C GLN A 26 10.69 -15.29 -6.26
N LEU A 27 10.56 -16.62 -6.22
CA LEU A 27 9.70 -17.40 -7.11
C LEU A 27 8.20 -17.27 -6.77
N LEU A 28 7.85 -16.95 -5.52
CA LEU A 28 6.45 -16.77 -5.07
C LEU A 28 5.96 -15.32 -5.09
N ARG A 29 6.47 -14.50 -6.01
CA ARG A 29 5.97 -13.13 -6.16
C ARG A 29 4.69 -13.10 -7.00
N ILE A 30 3.56 -13.29 -6.32
CA ILE A 30 2.22 -13.34 -6.93
C ILE A 30 1.96 -12.10 -7.79
N MET A 31 1.48 -12.31 -9.02
CA MET A 31 1.00 -11.24 -9.89
C MET A 31 -0.22 -10.56 -9.25
N ASN A 32 -0.25 -9.23 -9.22
CA ASN A 32 -1.44 -8.53 -8.73
C ASN A 32 -2.55 -8.62 -9.78
N ARG A 33 -3.79 -8.73 -9.31
CA ARG A 33 -5.00 -8.75 -10.13
C ARG A 33 -6.00 -7.74 -9.57
N THR A 34 -6.97 -7.37 -10.40
CA THR A 34 -8.11 -6.54 -10.02
C THR A 34 -9.40 -7.37 -10.04
N PRO A 35 -10.46 -6.94 -9.33
CA PRO A 35 -11.79 -7.48 -9.54
C PRO A 35 -12.22 -7.34 -11.01
N ILE A 36 -13.13 -8.21 -11.46
CA ILE A 36 -13.65 -8.16 -12.83
C ILE A 36 -14.30 -6.79 -13.09
N GLY A 37 -13.91 -6.15 -14.20
CA GLY A 37 -14.42 -4.84 -14.60
C GLY A 37 -13.87 -3.66 -13.80
N ARG A 38 -12.83 -3.87 -12.99
CA ARG A 38 -12.15 -2.82 -12.21
C ARG A 38 -10.67 -2.69 -12.59
N HIS A 39 -10.11 -1.52 -12.31
CA HIS A 39 -8.70 -1.19 -12.46
C HIS A 39 -8.03 -0.97 -11.09
N PHE A 40 -6.70 -1.01 -11.05
CA PHE A 40 -5.96 -0.60 -9.87
C PHE A 40 -6.21 0.88 -9.60
N GLY A 41 -6.43 1.25 -8.34
CA GLY A 41 -6.81 2.61 -7.97
C GLY A 41 -8.31 2.91 -8.04
N ASP A 42 -9.15 1.99 -8.54
CA ASP A 42 -10.61 2.17 -8.48
C ASP A 42 -11.10 2.19 -7.02
N VAL A 43 -12.02 3.09 -6.71
CA VAL A 43 -12.65 3.20 -5.38
C VAL A 43 -13.65 2.05 -5.17
N LEU A 44 -13.47 1.31 -4.08
CA LEU A 44 -14.36 0.25 -3.61
C LEU A 44 -15.33 0.76 -2.53
N GLN A 45 -14.83 1.58 -1.61
CA GLN A 45 -15.61 2.26 -0.58
C GLN A 45 -15.31 3.75 -0.66
N PRO A 46 -16.28 4.60 -1.07
CA PRO A 46 -16.08 6.03 -1.19
C PRO A 46 -16.10 6.71 0.18
N ALA A 47 -15.51 7.91 0.24
CA ALA A 47 -15.74 8.84 1.35
C ALA A 47 -17.23 9.23 1.43
N LYS A 48 -17.69 9.59 2.62
CA LYS A 48 -18.97 10.31 2.76
C LYS A 48 -18.85 11.69 2.10
N PRO A 49 -19.97 12.31 1.68
CA PRO A 49 -19.93 13.65 1.10
C PRO A 49 -19.47 14.75 2.07
N GLU A 50 -19.67 14.57 3.38
CA GLU A 50 -19.37 15.56 4.41
C GLU A 50 -18.85 14.85 5.68
N TYR A 51 -17.92 15.53 6.38
CA TYR A 51 -17.38 15.16 7.67
C TYR A 51 -17.22 16.37 8.58
N ARG A 52 -17.23 16.15 9.89
CA ARG A 52 -16.88 17.14 10.90
C ARG A 52 -15.42 16.98 11.32
N VAL A 53 -14.81 18.07 11.80
CA VAL A 53 -13.51 17.97 12.49
C VAL A 53 -13.58 16.96 13.65
N GLY A 54 -12.50 16.21 13.85
CA GLY A 54 -12.43 15.10 14.79
C GLY A 54 -12.98 13.76 14.27
N GLU A 55 -13.71 13.74 13.16
CA GLU A 55 -14.13 12.49 12.52
C GLU A 55 -13.02 11.83 11.69
N VAL A 56 -13.27 10.60 11.25
CA VAL A 56 -12.35 9.82 10.43
C VAL A 56 -12.94 9.62 9.04
N VAL A 57 -12.22 10.08 8.03
CA VAL A 57 -12.47 9.73 6.63
C VAL A 57 -11.85 8.37 6.35
N GLU A 58 -12.59 7.46 5.74
CA GLU A 58 -12.12 6.14 5.34
C GLU A 58 -12.45 5.92 3.86
N VAL A 59 -11.44 5.59 3.05
CA VAL A 59 -11.61 5.28 1.63
C VAL A 59 -10.86 3.99 1.31
N THR A 60 -11.51 3.06 0.63
CA THR A 60 -10.89 1.80 0.18
C THR A 60 -10.78 1.76 -1.32
N PHE A 61 -9.59 1.40 -1.81
CA PHE A 61 -9.26 1.27 -3.23
C PHE A 61 -8.91 -0.17 -3.60
N VAL A 62 -9.05 -0.51 -4.88
CA VAL A 62 -8.41 -1.69 -5.46
C VAL A 62 -6.90 -1.48 -5.40
N GLY A 63 -6.23 -2.30 -4.59
CA GLY A 63 -4.83 -2.15 -4.24
C GLY A 63 -3.90 -3.12 -4.97
N ALA A 64 -2.61 -2.88 -4.82
CA ALA A 64 -1.54 -3.82 -5.16
C ALA A 64 -0.58 -3.98 -3.96
N ASN A 65 0.23 -5.03 -3.95
CA ASN A 65 1.19 -5.26 -2.87
C ASN A 65 2.17 -4.07 -2.71
N PRO A 66 2.22 -3.37 -1.55
CA PRO A 66 3.04 -2.18 -1.33
C PRO A 66 4.54 -2.40 -1.51
N LYS A 67 5.00 -3.66 -1.36
CA LYS A 67 6.39 -4.06 -1.65
C LYS A 67 6.83 -3.71 -3.07
N ASN A 68 5.90 -3.66 -4.02
CA ASN A 68 6.22 -3.26 -5.39
C ASN A 68 6.62 -1.78 -5.48
N SER A 69 6.00 -0.89 -4.70
CA SER A 69 6.42 0.53 -4.68
C SER A 69 7.78 0.67 -3.98
N ALA A 70 7.93 0.02 -2.81
CA ALA A 70 9.15 0.14 -1.98
C ALA A 70 10.44 -0.31 -2.69
N GLU A 71 10.36 -1.30 -3.58
CA GLU A 71 11.53 -1.80 -4.31
C GLU A 71 11.89 -0.99 -5.56
N ASN A 72 10.94 -0.26 -6.15
CA ASN A 72 11.15 0.40 -7.43
C ASN A 72 11.44 1.89 -7.30
N GLN A 73 11.01 2.52 -6.20
CA GLN A 73 11.14 3.95 -6.01
C GLN A 73 11.48 4.29 -4.56
N THR A 74 12.49 5.13 -4.38
CA THR A 74 12.86 5.70 -3.09
C THR A 74 12.12 7.04 -2.91
N HIS A 75 11.55 7.26 -1.72
CA HIS A 75 10.90 8.53 -1.30
C HIS A 75 9.52 8.87 -1.93
N GLN A 76 8.66 7.88 -2.20
CA GLN A 76 7.25 8.14 -2.52
C GLN A 76 6.32 7.94 -1.32
N THR A 77 5.24 8.71 -1.32
CA THR A 77 4.09 8.49 -0.43
C THR A 77 3.11 7.51 -1.06
N PHE A 78 2.47 6.67 -0.25
CA PHE A 78 1.34 5.83 -0.66
C PHE A 78 0.03 6.60 -0.74
N LEU A 79 -0.09 7.75 -0.07
CA LEU A 79 -1.33 8.53 -0.04
C LEU A 79 -1.08 10.04 0.05
N THR A 80 -2.05 10.83 -0.42
CA THR A 80 -2.15 12.24 -0.04
C THR A 80 -3.57 12.57 0.39
N VAL A 81 -3.69 13.46 1.36
CA VAL A 81 -4.91 14.21 1.61
C VAL A 81 -4.70 15.60 1.03
N GLU A 82 -5.60 15.99 0.14
CA GLU A 82 -5.49 17.23 -0.61
C GLU A 82 -6.72 18.11 -0.34
N LYS A 83 -6.50 19.40 -0.14
CA LYS A 83 -7.55 20.42 -0.02
C LYS A 83 -7.60 21.23 -1.30
N TYR A 84 -8.81 21.49 -1.82
CA TYR A 84 -8.99 22.40 -2.94
C TYR A 84 -8.82 23.85 -2.47
N GLU A 85 -8.00 24.61 -3.18
CA GLU A 85 -7.70 26.01 -2.89
C GLU A 85 -8.19 26.91 -4.03
N ASP A 86 -9.30 27.60 -3.81
CA ASP A 86 -9.91 28.50 -4.80
C ASP A 86 -8.95 29.61 -5.28
N SER A 87 -8.04 30.04 -4.40
CA SER A 87 -7.06 31.10 -4.71
C SER A 87 -6.11 30.73 -5.85
N ILE A 88 -5.83 29.44 -6.03
CA ILE A 88 -4.95 28.92 -7.09
C ILE A 88 -5.71 28.03 -8.09
N GLY A 89 -6.97 27.69 -7.81
CA GLY A 89 -7.79 26.81 -8.64
C GLY A 89 -7.25 25.39 -8.73
N ASP A 90 -6.56 24.92 -7.69
CA ASP A 90 -5.89 23.61 -7.68
C ASP A 90 -5.89 22.96 -6.28
N TRP A 91 -5.46 21.70 -6.23
CA TRP A 91 -5.40 20.87 -5.03
C TRP A 91 -4.05 21.02 -4.33
N GLN A 92 -4.08 21.48 -3.08
CA GLN A 92 -2.91 21.54 -2.21
C GLN A 92 -2.80 20.27 -1.37
N ILE A 93 -1.63 19.61 -1.42
CA ILE A 93 -1.33 18.48 -0.52
C ILE A 93 -1.10 19.00 0.89
N LEU A 94 -1.88 18.52 1.85
CA LEU A 94 -1.74 18.88 3.27
C LEU A 94 -1.18 17.75 4.12
N TYR A 95 -1.54 16.49 3.81
CA TYR A 95 -1.06 15.32 4.54
C TYR A 95 -0.58 14.23 3.57
N ASN A 96 0.35 13.42 4.03
CA ASN A 96 0.87 12.25 3.33
C ASN A 96 0.95 11.05 4.28
N ASP A 97 1.56 9.93 3.87
CA ASP A 97 1.70 8.73 4.70
C ASP A 97 2.71 8.83 5.86
N ALA A 98 3.44 9.95 5.96
CA ALA A 98 4.29 10.27 7.10
C ALA A 98 3.59 11.17 8.14
N SER A 99 2.38 11.66 7.85
CA SER A 99 1.56 12.44 8.77
C SER A 99 0.95 11.56 9.86
N TRP A 100 0.88 12.06 11.10
CA TRP A 100 0.28 11.33 12.23
C TRP A 100 -1.22 11.13 12.07
N GLU A 101 -1.86 11.99 11.29
CA GLU A 101 -3.29 12.03 11.02
C GLU A 101 -3.72 10.95 10.02
N THR A 102 -2.79 10.33 9.28
CA THR A 102 -3.12 9.38 8.22
C THR A 102 -2.73 7.95 8.59
N ARG A 103 -3.47 6.99 8.05
CA ARG A 103 -3.14 5.57 8.15
C ARG A 103 -3.30 4.91 6.78
N PHE A 104 -2.39 4.00 6.47
CA PHE A 104 -2.45 3.17 5.28
C PHE A 104 -2.51 1.69 5.67
N TYR A 105 -3.60 1.03 5.30
CA TYR A 105 -3.81 -0.39 5.54
C TYR A 105 -3.84 -1.14 4.21
N TRP A 106 -2.99 -2.16 4.09
CA TRP A 106 -3.03 -3.08 2.95
C TRP A 106 -3.60 -4.42 3.37
N HIS A 107 -4.64 -4.87 2.67
CA HIS A 107 -5.30 -6.14 2.93
C HIS A 107 -5.09 -7.08 1.75
N LYS A 108 -4.36 -8.17 2.00
CA LYS A 108 -4.14 -9.23 1.01
C LYS A 108 -5.42 -10.03 0.80
N GLY A 109 -5.90 -10.10 -0.43
CA GLY A 109 -6.94 -11.03 -0.85
C GLY A 109 -6.38 -12.33 -1.44
N THR A 110 -7.26 -13.11 -2.06
CA THR A 110 -6.89 -14.35 -2.77
C THR A 110 -6.50 -14.08 -4.22
N LEU A 111 -5.71 -14.98 -4.82
CA LEU A 111 -5.40 -14.96 -6.26
C LEU A 111 -4.81 -13.64 -6.81
N GLY A 112 -4.11 -12.89 -5.96
CA GLY A 112 -3.46 -11.63 -6.34
C GLY A 112 -4.36 -10.39 -6.21
N LEU A 113 -5.59 -10.53 -5.72
CA LEU A 113 -6.43 -9.40 -5.32
C LEU A 113 -5.90 -8.79 -4.02
N SER A 114 -6.05 -7.49 -3.86
CA SER A 114 -5.81 -6.80 -2.60
C SER A 114 -6.54 -5.47 -2.55
N ASN A 115 -6.76 -4.97 -1.34
CA ASN A 115 -7.35 -3.65 -1.10
C ASN A 115 -6.35 -2.76 -0.37
N ALA A 116 -6.44 -1.46 -0.61
CA ALA A 116 -5.75 -0.43 0.16
C ALA A 116 -6.80 0.46 0.82
N THR A 117 -6.84 0.48 2.15
CA THR A 117 -7.70 1.38 2.92
C THR A 117 -6.84 2.52 3.44
N ILE A 118 -7.27 3.75 3.18
CA ILE A 118 -6.66 4.97 3.69
C ILE A 118 -7.63 5.60 4.67
N GLU A 119 -7.13 5.88 5.86
CA GLU A 119 -7.86 6.67 6.85
C GLU A 119 -7.18 8.03 7.02
N TRP A 120 -8.00 9.09 7.15
CA TRP A 120 -7.56 10.40 7.59
C TRP A 120 -8.38 10.84 8.81
N TYR A 121 -7.67 11.08 9.91
CA TYR A 121 -8.22 11.53 11.18
C TYR A 121 -8.18 13.04 11.12
N ILE A 122 -9.34 13.64 10.88
CA ILE A 122 -9.44 15.08 10.67
C ILE A 122 -9.05 15.76 11.98
N PRO A 123 -7.91 16.48 12.05
CA PRO A 123 -7.52 17.13 13.29
C PRO A 123 -8.48 18.27 13.62
N ASP A 124 -8.61 18.61 14.90
CA ASP A 124 -9.45 19.74 15.35
C ASP A 124 -9.02 21.09 14.76
N THR A 125 -7.80 21.17 14.23
CA THR A 125 -7.21 22.34 13.57
C THR A 125 -7.45 22.36 12.05
N ALA A 126 -8.09 21.35 11.47
CA ALA A 126 -8.40 21.31 10.05
C ALA A 126 -9.34 22.46 9.67
N GLN A 127 -9.03 23.13 8.57
CA GLN A 127 -9.86 24.20 8.04
C GLN A 127 -11.07 23.60 7.31
N PRO A 128 -12.25 24.23 7.38
CA PRO A 128 -13.36 23.82 6.54
C PRO A 128 -13.02 23.93 5.04
N GLY A 129 -13.61 23.08 4.23
CA GLY A 129 -13.45 23.12 2.77
C GLY A 129 -13.60 21.77 2.10
N ILE A 130 -13.24 21.73 0.81
CA ILE A 130 -13.35 20.54 -0.02
C ILE A 130 -12.01 19.80 -0.02
N TYR A 131 -12.07 18.51 0.27
CA TYR A 131 -10.93 17.61 0.36
C TYR A 131 -11.08 16.41 -0.57
N ARG A 132 -9.97 15.76 -0.87
CA ARG A 132 -9.95 14.43 -1.49
C ARG A 132 -8.77 13.61 -0.98
N ILE A 133 -8.88 12.29 -1.11
CA ILE A 133 -7.79 11.36 -0.84
C ILE A 133 -7.28 10.79 -2.16
N ARG A 134 -5.96 10.75 -2.33
CA ARG A 134 -5.31 10.02 -3.41
C ARG A 134 -4.51 8.85 -2.88
N TYR A 135 -4.48 7.79 -3.67
CA TYR A 135 -3.73 6.56 -3.43
C TYR A 135 -2.72 6.37 -4.56
N PHE A 136 -1.46 6.09 -4.22
CA PHE A 136 -0.39 5.82 -5.17
C PHE A 136 0.14 4.40 -4.97
N GLY A 137 0.32 3.67 -6.06
CA GLY A 137 0.74 2.29 -5.98
C GLY A 137 1.44 1.78 -7.23
N HIS A 138 2.03 0.59 -7.09
CA HIS A 138 2.66 -0.12 -8.18
C HIS A 138 2.14 -1.55 -8.28
N ASN A 139 1.62 -1.92 -9.46
CA ASN A 139 1.19 -3.28 -9.71
C ASN A 139 2.26 -4.05 -10.52
N ARG A 140 2.60 -5.22 -10.01
CA ARG A 140 3.33 -6.26 -10.75
C ARG A 140 2.40 -6.99 -11.73
N LYS A 141 2.70 -6.88 -13.02
CA LYS A 141 2.10 -7.62 -14.13
C LYS A 141 3.11 -8.63 -14.67
N GLN A 142 2.67 -9.86 -14.93
CA GLN A 142 3.50 -10.88 -15.57
C GLN A 142 2.68 -11.61 -16.62
N GLU A 143 3.00 -11.37 -17.89
CA GLU A 143 2.42 -12.13 -19.01
C GLU A 143 3.21 -13.42 -19.23
N LEU A 144 2.56 -14.41 -19.86
CA LEU A 144 3.19 -15.69 -20.14
C LEU A 144 4.43 -15.49 -21.03
N LEU A 145 5.56 -16.09 -20.66
CA LEU A 145 6.87 -16.00 -21.33
C LEU A 145 7.50 -14.59 -21.41
N LYS A 146 6.94 -13.57 -20.73
CA LYS A 146 7.54 -12.24 -20.65
C LYS A 146 8.11 -11.96 -19.25
N PRO A 147 9.16 -11.13 -19.14
CA PRO A 147 9.61 -10.61 -17.86
C PRO A 147 8.47 -9.90 -17.13
N ALA A 148 8.49 -9.94 -15.80
CA ALA A 148 7.53 -9.19 -15.01
C ALA A 148 7.82 -7.68 -15.12
N VAL A 149 6.75 -6.89 -15.21
CA VAL A 149 6.81 -5.43 -15.27
C VAL A 149 6.11 -4.87 -14.04
N ILE A 150 6.65 -3.78 -13.50
CA ILE A 150 6.04 -3.01 -12.42
C ILE A 150 5.49 -1.72 -13.05
N LEU A 151 4.20 -1.47 -12.88
CA LEU A 151 3.51 -0.32 -13.45
C LEU A 151 2.96 0.55 -12.33
N ALA A 152 3.18 1.85 -12.41
CA ALA A 152 2.59 2.82 -11.49
C ALA A 152 1.10 3.03 -11.81
N PHE A 153 0.31 3.30 -10.78
CA PHE A 153 -1.08 3.72 -10.90
C PHE A 153 -1.44 4.67 -9.77
N GLU A 154 -2.54 5.40 -9.96
CA GLU A 154 -3.14 6.22 -8.92
C GLU A 154 -4.64 5.98 -8.83
N GLY A 155 -5.19 6.21 -7.64
CA GLY A 155 -6.62 6.27 -7.36
C GLY A 155 -6.95 7.61 -6.72
N ILE A 156 -8.12 8.16 -7.03
CA ILE A 156 -8.60 9.44 -6.48
C ILE A 156 -10.01 9.22 -5.95
N SER A 157 -10.26 9.59 -4.69
CA SER A 157 -11.61 9.58 -4.13
C SER A 157 -12.49 10.64 -4.80
N SER A 158 -13.81 10.48 -4.70
CA SER A 158 -14.69 11.64 -4.87
C SER A 158 -14.33 12.72 -3.84
N PRO A 159 -14.48 14.02 -4.18
CA PRO A 159 -14.34 15.09 -3.22
C PRO A 159 -15.37 14.99 -2.08
N PHE A 160 -15.00 15.46 -0.91
CA PHE A 160 -15.86 15.53 0.28
C PHE A 160 -15.60 16.83 1.04
N GLU A 161 -16.59 17.29 1.79
CA GLU A 161 -16.52 18.53 2.56
C GLU A 161 -16.14 18.24 4.02
N VAL A 162 -15.35 19.14 4.61
CA VAL A 162 -15.05 19.16 6.05
C VAL A 162 -15.63 20.43 6.65
N VAL A 163 -16.32 20.31 7.78
CA VAL A 163 -16.95 21.42 8.52
C VAL A 163 -16.54 21.41 10.00
N THR A 164 -16.60 22.57 10.66
CA THR A 164 -16.17 22.73 12.05
C THR A 164 -17.23 22.35 13.08
N THR A 165 -18.53 22.53 12.82
CA THR A 165 -19.65 22.03 13.66
C THR A 165 -20.99 22.13 12.96
#